data_AF-A0A2V6PB39-F1
#
_entry.id   AF-A0A2V6PB39-F1
#
_cell.length_a   1.000
_cell.length_b   1.000
_cell.length_c   1.000
_cell.angle_alpha   90.00
_cell.angle_beta   90.00
_cell.angle_gamma   90.00
#
_symmetry.space_group_name_H-M   'P 1'
#
loop_
_entity.id
_entity.type
_entity.pdbx_description
1 polymer ?
#
loop_
_entity_poly.entity_id
_entity_poly.type
_entity_poly.pdbx_seq_one_letter_code
_entity_poly.pdbx_strand_id
1 'polypeptide(L)'
;MIECALLRGRDRYERVVDGWIDNTHEDAFTHTVRLMDDDLGVELSAVATGSPSYEIREARSRVQPAAGALSDWALLGALAGARMVGGFTRRVGEAVEGRSGARHLVDAAVEVARLARQATKMPPERAARAAAGPWECWQLDMSGWIDLPNSCFTYSDAGRALFATRAVTTPMVPDLYSPPPGQARVFVRRKVARLAREGARLVASHSMHDNVHGFEIRYEIDLEKGVIVAAESRTPRLPYLGICSEPQTKISSLVGQAVDPNLRTRIQTLIGGASGCAQLYDLTADLLKLLRLY
;
A
#
# COMPACT_ATOMS: atom_id res chain seq x y z
N MET A 1 -23.69 -13.80 11.15
CA MET A 1 -23.36 -12.56 11.87
C MET A 1 -21.88 -12.31 11.74
N ILE A 2 -21.47 -11.17 11.19
CA ILE A 2 -20.06 -10.79 11.13
C ILE A 2 -19.69 -10.18 12.48
N GLU A 3 -18.88 -10.88 13.28
CA GLU A 3 -18.31 -10.34 14.51
C GLU A 3 -16.85 -9.91 14.25
N CYS A 4 -16.61 -8.61 14.17
CA CYS A 4 -15.25 -8.10 14.04
C CYS A 4 -14.53 -8.19 15.39
N ALA A 5 -13.55 -9.10 15.51
CA ALA A 5 -12.80 -9.31 16.75
C ALA A 5 -12.12 -8.04 17.28
N LEU A 6 -11.73 -7.11 16.40
CA LEU A 6 -11.11 -5.83 16.76
C LEU A 6 -12.08 -4.84 17.43
N LEU A 7 -13.39 -5.09 17.32
CA LEU A 7 -14.44 -4.30 17.95
C LEU A 7 -15.04 -4.99 19.19
N ARG A 8 -14.41 -6.05 19.72
CA ARG A 8 -14.87 -6.64 20.98
C ARG A 8 -14.61 -5.67 22.12
N GLY A 9 -15.67 -5.27 22.80
CA GLY A 9 -15.60 -4.33 23.92
C GLY A 9 -15.32 -2.87 23.53
N ARG A 10 -15.42 -2.51 22.24
CA ARG A 10 -15.25 -1.12 21.76
C ARG A 10 -16.09 -0.85 20.51
N ASP A 11 -16.55 0.38 20.34
CA ASP A 11 -17.38 0.77 19.18
C ASP A 11 -16.55 1.15 17.95
N ARG A 12 -15.25 1.39 18.13
CA ARG A 12 -14.34 1.81 17.07
C ARG A 12 -12.96 1.15 17.19
N TYR A 13 -12.28 1.04 16.06
CA TYR A 13 -10.88 0.64 15.94
C TYR A 13 -10.20 1.53 14.91
N GLU A 14 -8.98 1.98 15.19
CA GLU A 14 -8.14 2.72 14.24
C GLU A 14 -6.75 2.07 14.13
N ARG A 15 -6.24 1.98 12.90
CA ARG A 15 -4.86 1.62 12.60
C ARG A 15 -4.22 2.69 11.73
N VAL A 16 -3.06 3.16 12.14
CA VAL A 16 -2.24 4.14 11.42
C VAL A 16 -0.98 3.46 10.90
N VAL A 17 -0.62 3.76 9.65
CA VAL A 17 0.64 3.37 9.05
C VAL A 17 1.35 4.62 8.56
N ASP A 18 2.58 4.83 9.01
CA ASP A 18 3.51 5.83 8.48
C ASP A 18 4.67 5.10 7.82
N GLY A 19 4.90 5.36 6.54
CA GLY A 19 5.93 4.74 5.72
C GLY A 19 6.80 5.79 5.05
N TRP A 20 8.10 5.56 4.97
CA TRP A 20 8.99 6.45 4.22
C TRP A 20 10.21 5.73 3.66
N ILE A 21 10.85 6.39 2.69
CA ILE A 21 12.05 5.92 1.98
C ILE A 21 13.18 6.93 2.17
N ASP A 22 14.35 6.45 2.58
CA ASP A 22 15.57 7.23 2.70
C ASP A 22 16.62 6.74 1.67
N ASN A 23 17.32 7.68 1.03
CA ASN A 23 18.38 7.40 0.05
C ASN A 23 19.76 7.40 0.72
N THR A 24 19.97 6.47 1.65
CA THR A 24 21.20 6.40 2.47
C THR A 24 22.26 5.46 1.91
N HIS A 25 21.98 4.75 0.81
CA HIS A 25 22.90 3.79 0.19
C HIS A 25 23.07 4.09 -1.30
N GLU A 26 24.21 3.68 -1.87
CA GLU A 26 24.54 3.94 -3.27
C GLU A 26 23.55 3.28 -4.23
N ASP A 27 23.24 2.00 -4.01
CA ASP A 27 22.44 1.14 -4.91
C ASP A 27 21.18 0.54 -4.23
N ALA A 28 20.88 0.98 -3.01
CA ALA A 28 19.74 0.53 -2.23
C ALA A 28 19.01 1.70 -1.55
N PHE A 29 17.83 1.43 -1.00
CA PHE A 29 17.07 2.36 -0.17
C PHE A 29 16.83 1.77 1.21
N THR A 30 16.73 2.64 2.21
CA THR A 30 16.17 2.27 3.52
C THR A 30 14.68 2.55 3.48
N HIS A 31 13.87 1.53 3.76
CA HIS A 31 12.42 1.63 3.84
C HIS A 31 12.03 1.46 5.29
N THR A 32 11.33 2.42 5.86
CA THR A 32 10.84 2.34 7.23
C THR A 32 9.33 2.42 7.25
N VAL A 33 8.70 1.51 7.99
CA VAL A 33 7.27 1.49 8.23
C VAL A 33 7.03 1.43 9.73
N ARG A 34 6.26 2.39 10.24
CA ARG A 34 5.66 2.36 11.57
C ARG A 34 4.18 2.06 11.42
N LEU A 35 3.69 1.05 12.12
CA LEU A 35 2.29 0.66 12.16
C LEU A 35 1.82 0.65 13.61
N MET A 36 0.75 1.35 13.92
CA MET A 36 0.20 1.48 15.27
C MET A 36 -1.31 1.36 15.28
N ASP A 37 -1.85 0.73 16.32
CA ASP A 37 -3.25 0.80 16.70
C ASP A 37 -3.36 0.99 18.23
N ASP A 38 -4.58 0.97 18.77
CA ASP A 38 -4.85 1.17 20.19
C ASP A 38 -4.17 0.14 21.10
N ASP A 39 -3.77 -1.02 20.55
CA ASP A 39 -3.29 -2.16 21.33
C ASP A 39 -1.77 -2.38 21.17
N LEU A 40 -1.22 -2.07 19.99
CA LEU A 40 0.16 -2.35 19.65
C LEU A 40 0.71 -1.45 18.54
N GLY A 41 1.98 -1.10 18.66
CA GLY A 41 2.81 -0.52 17.61
C GLY A 41 3.97 -1.42 17.22
N VAL A 42 4.39 -1.34 15.96
CA VAL A 42 5.65 -1.89 15.47
C VAL A 42 6.33 -0.87 14.57
N GLU A 43 7.66 -0.95 14.51
CA GLU A 43 8.46 -0.26 13.51
C GLU A 43 9.38 -1.27 12.85
N LEU A 44 9.37 -1.31 11.52
CA LEU A 44 10.20 -2.18 10.69
C LEU A 44 11.01 -1.32 9.74
N SER A 45 12.32 -1.53 9.71
CA SER A 45 13.25 -0.87 8.80
C SER A 45 13.96 -1.94 7.98
N ALA A 46 13.97 -1.78 6.66
CA ALA A 46 14.65 -2.69 5.74
C ALA A 46 15.47 -1.93 4.70
N VAL A 47 16.75 -2.30 4.56
CA VAL A 47 17.60 -1.86 3.46
C VAL A 47 17.39 -2.83 2.31
N ALA A 48 16.95 -2.34 1.16
CA ALA A 48 16.68 -3.20 0.00
C ALA A 48 17.10 -2.55 -1.32
N THR A 49 17.54 -3.41 -2.25
CA THR A 49 17.83 -3.02 -3.63
C THR A 49 16.54 -2.67 -4.38
N GLY A 50 16.65 -1.81 -5.39
CA GLY A 50 15.53 -1.46 -6.27
C GLY A 50 15.14 -2.57 -7.25
N SER A 51 14.25 -2.23 -8.18
CA SER A 51 13.91 -3.06 -9.33
C SER A 51 15.18 -3.44 -10.13
N PRO A 52 15.31 -4.70 -10.62
CA PRO A 52 14.32 -5.78 -10.56
C PRO A 52 14.51 -6.73 -9.35
N SER A 53 15.56 -6.54 -8.56
CA SER A 53 15.96 -7.50 -7.53
C SER A 53 15.02 -7.50 -6.34
N TYR A 54 14.71 -6.30 -5.81
CA TYR A 54 13.91 -6.10 -4.60
C TYR A 54 14.40 -6.95 -3.41
N GLU A 55 15.71 -7.13 -3.32
CA GLU A 55 16.35 -7.98 -2.32
C GLU A 55 16.68 -7.19 -1.05
N ILE A 56 16.28 -7.73 0.09
CA ILE A 56 16.57 -7.19 1.42
C ILE A 56 18.01 -7.55 1.81
N ARG A 57 18.80 -6.54 2.17
CA ARG A 57 20.15 -6.70 2.72
C ARG A 57 20.13 -6.83 4.23
N GLU A 58 19.37 -5.96 4.87
CA GLU A 58 19.22 -5.89 6.31
C GLU A 58 17.76 -5.59 6.62
N ALA A 59 17.23 -6.23 7.65
CA ALA A 59 15.96 -5.86 8.24
C ALA A 59 16.08 -5.91 9.75
N ARG A 60 15.42 -4.94 10.40
CA ARG A 60 15.32 -4.85 11.86
C ARG A 60 13.93 -4.37 12.22
N SER A 61 13.47 -4.73 13.42
CA SER A 61 12.20 -4.26 13.94
C SER A 61 12.26 -3.96 15.43
N ARG A 62 11.30 -3.18 15.90
CA ARG A 62 11.02 -2.97 17.32
C ARG A 62 9.52 -2.92 17.53
N VAL A 63 9.10 -3.21 18.76
CA VAL A 63 7.70 -3.29 19.15
C VAL A 63 7.43 -2.22 20.20
N GLN A 64 6.25 -1.64 20.16
CA GLN A 64 5.74 -0.69 21.14
C GLN A 64 4.41 -1.22 21.69
N PRO A 65 4.36 -1.70 22.95
CA PRO A 65 3.10 -1.98 23.61
C PRO A 65 2.26 -0.69 23.76
N ALA A 66 0.92 -0.79 23.77
CA ALA A 66 0.02 0.36 23.92
C ALA A 66 0.37 1.31 25.09
N ALA A 67 0.80 0.76 26.23
CA ALA A 67 1.17 1.50 27.42
C ALA A 67 2.68 1.41 27.74
N GLY A 68 3.54 1.35 26.72
CA GLY A 68 4.97 1.12 26.90
C GLY A 68 5.88 1.97 26.02
N ALA A 69 7.14 2.03 26.42
CA ALA A 69 8.20 2.57 25.57
C ALA A 69 8.48 1.63 24.38
N LEU A 70 9.03 2.18 23.30
CA LEU A 70 9.58 1.39 22.20
C LEU A 70 10.66 0.44 22.73
N SER A 71 10.59 -0.83 22.31
CA SER A 71 11.67 -1.78 22.56
C SER A 71 12.94 -1.39 21.79
N ASP A 72 14.06 -1.99 22.18
CA ASP A 72 15.26 -1.96 21.37
C ASP A 72 15.02 -2.62 19.99
N TRP A 73 15.86 -2.24 19.04
CA TRP A 73 15.88 -2.84 17.71
C TRP A 73 16.38 -4.28 17.79
N ALA A 74 15.58 -5.19 17.25
CA ALA A 74 15.93 -6.58 17.04
C ALA A 74 16.19 -6.84 15.56
N LEU A 75 17.28 -7.54 15.24
CA LEU A 75 17.57 -7.97 13.88
C LEU A 75 16.56 -9.04 13.40
N LEU A 76 16.20 -8.94 12.13
CA LEU A 76 15.42 -9.92 11.38
C LEU A 76 16.31 -10.61 10.34
N GLY A 77 17.41 -11.22 10.81
CA GLY A 77 18.46 -11.79 9.96
C GLY A 77 17.95 -12.82 8.93
N ALA A 78 16.87 -13.54 9.23
CA ALA A 78 16.22 -14.48 8.31
C ALA A 78 15.62 -13.81 7.04
N LEU A 79 15.50 -12.48 7.02
CA LEU A 79 15.06 -11.72 5.84
C LEU A 79 16.20 -11.27 4.94
N ALA A 80 17.47 -11.39 5.35
CA ALA A 80 18.59 -11.09 4.46
C ALA A 80 18.57 -12.03 3.24
N GLY A 81 18.72 -11.48 2.04
CA GLY A 81 18.58 -12.19 0.77
C GLY A 81 17.13 -12.46 0.35
N ALA A 82 16.13 -12.09 1.16
CA ALA A 82 14.73 -12.26 0.78
C ALA A 82 14.33 -11.23 -0.27
N ARG A 83 13.70 -11.69 -1.36
CA ARG A 83 13.11 -10.84 -2.39
C ARG A 83 11.65 -10.48 -2.07
N MET A 84 11.29 -9.21 -2.24
CA MET A 84 9.93 -8.67 -2.01
C MET A 84 8.98 -8.93 -3.20
N VAL A 85 8.80 -10.21 -3.52
CA VAL A 85 7.99 -10.73 -4.64
C VAL A 85 7.01 -11.82 -4.16
N GLY A 86 6.40 -12.58 -5.06
CA GLY A 86 5.51 -13.70 -4.70
C GLY A 86 6.12 -14.61 -3.61
N GLY A 87 5.33 -14.91 -2.58
CA GLY A 87 5.77 -15.70 -1.42
C GLY A 87 6.44 -14.90 -0.29
N PHE A 88 6.67 -13.60 -0.47
CA PHE A 88 7.31 -12.75 0.54
C PHE A 88 6.55 -12.72 1.88
N THR A 89 5.21 -12.55 1.86
CA THR A 89 4.39 -12.54 3.08
C THR A 89 4.56 -13.81 3.92
N ARG A 90 4.63 -14.98 3.28
CA ARG A 90 4.86 -16.27 3.96
C ARG A 90 6.22 -16.30 4.64
N ARG A 91 7.27 -15.93 3.90
CA ARG A 91 8.65 -15.89 4.43
C ARG A 91 8.79 -14.92 5.61
N VAL A 92 8.13 -13.76 5.55
CA VAL A 92 8.09 -12.84 6.70
C VAL A 92 7.38 -13.48 7.88
N GLY A 93 6.24 -14.13 7.65
CA GLY A 93 5.49 -14.85 8.69
C GLY A 93 6.36 -15.88 9.43
N GLU A 94 7.13 -16.68 8.68
CA GLU A 94 8.10 -17.63 9.22
C GLU A 94 9.22 -16.93 10.01
N ALA A 95 9.75 -15.81 9.51
CA ALA A 95 10.84 -15.07 10.15
C ALA A 95 10.43 -14.37 11.47
N VAL A 96 9.14 -14.05 11.64
CA VAL A 96 8.61 -13.36 12.82
C VAL A 96 7.73 -14.24 13.69
N GLU A 97 7.65 -15.55 13.39
CA GLU A 97 6.87 -16.50 14.17
C GLU A 97 7.27 -16.48 15.65
N GLY A 98 6.26 -16.52 16.54
CA GLY A 98 6.45 -16.45 17.99
C GLY A 98 6.86 -15.07 18.54
N ARG A 99 7.15 -14.07 17.70
CA ARG A 99 7.47 -12.72 18.17
C ARG A 99 6.21 -11.95 18.58
N SER A 100 6.35 -11.09 19.60
CA SER A 100 5.33 -10.09 19.89
C SER A 100 5.09 -9.21 18.67
N GLY A 101 3.82 -8.97 18.33
CA GLY A 101 3.46 -8.18 17.14
C GLY A 101 3.74 -8.85 15.79
N ALA A 102 3.93 -10.18 15.73
CA ALA A 102 4.18 -10.91 14.49
C ALA A 102 3.25 -10.50 13.32
N ARG A 103 1.94 -10.37 13.58
CA ARG A 103 0.97 -9.96 12.55
C ARG A 103 1.20 -8.52 12.06
N HIS A 104 1.44 -7.59 12.99
CA HIS A 104 1.77 -6.20 12.67
C HIS A 104 3.08 -6.10 11.88
N LEU A 105 4.08 -6.93 12.21
CA LEU A 105 5.35 -7.01 11.48
C LEU A 105 5.16 -7.54 10.05
N VAL A 106 4.29 -8.53 9.85
CA VAL A 106 3.93 -9.01 8.51
C VAL A 106 3.26 -7.89 7.69
N ASP A 107 2.30 -7.18 8.28
CA ASP A 107 1.64 -6.06 7.61
C ASP A 107 2.61 -4.91 7.30
N ALA A 108 3.51 -4.58 8.23
CA ALA A 108 4.55 -3.57 8.02
C ALA A 108 5.54 -3.98 6.92
N ALA A 109 5.92 -5.26 6.83
CA ALA A 109 6.76 -5.76 5.76
C ALA A 109 6.07 -5.72 4.39
N VAL A 110 4.76 -6.02 4.33
CA VAL A 110 3.98 -5.85 3.09
C VAL A 110 3.99 -4.39 2.65
N GLU A 111 3.87 -3.44 3.59
CA GLU A 111 3.97 -2.03 3.24
C GLU A 111 5.39 -1.64 2.80
N VAL A 112 6.45 -2.18 3.42
CA VAL A 112 7.83 -2.02 2.92
C VAL A 112 7.96 -2.49 1.47
N ALA A 113 7.38 -3.64 1.12
CA ALA A 113 7.38 -4.13 -0.26
C ALA A 113 6.62 -3.19 -1.22
N ARG A 114 5.55 -2.54 -0.77
CA ARG A 114 4.82 -1.53 -1.55
C ARG A 114 5.62 -0.22 -1.69
N LEU A 115 6.34 0.20 -0.65
CA LEU A 115 7.23 1.36 -0.68
C LEU A 115 8.40 1.15 -1.65
N ALA A 116 8.96 -0.06 -1.72
CA ALA A 116 10.06 -0.37 -2.64
C ALA A 116 9.75 -0.15 -4.14
N ARG A 117 8.48 0.13 -4.47
CA ARG A 117 7.98 0.45 -5.82
C ARG A 117 7.64 1.94 -6.01
N GLN A 118 8.08 2.81 -5.09
CA GLN A 118 7.72 4.25 -5.13
C GLN A 118 8.89 5.16 -5.46
N ALA A 119 10.13 4.68 -5.31
CA ALA A 119 11.34 5.39 -5.71
C ALA A 119 12.30 4.45 -6.45
N THR A 120 13.13 5.02 -7.31
CA THR A 120 14.16 4.28 -8.05
C THR A 120 15.45 5.10 -8.18
N LYS A 121 16.50 4.50 -8.74
CA LYS A 121 17.82 5.09 -8.94
C LYS A 121 18.20 5.07 -10.42
N MET A 122 17.57 5.94 -11.20
CA MET A 122 17.91 6.16 -12.59
C MET A 122 19.08 7.15 -12.74
N PRO A 123 19.78 7.13 -13.88
CA PRO A 123 20.69 8.21 -14.24
C PRO A 123 19.99 9.58 -14.18
N PRO A 124 20.60 10.63 -13.61
CA PRO A 124 19.96 11.93 -13.40
C PRO A 124 19.41 12.56 -14.68
N GLU A 125 20.12 12.44 -15.80
CA GLU A 125 19.70 12.95 -17.11
C GLU A 125 18.42 12.28 -17.60
N ARG A 126 18.22 11.00 -17.25
CA ARG A 126 17.00 10.26 -17.56
C ARG A 126 15.86 10.70 -16.62
N ALA A 127 16.12 10.81 -15.32
CA ALA A 127 15.14 11.23 -14.34
C ALA A 127 14.61 12.66 -14.59
N ALA A 128 15.45 13.56 -15.09
CA ALA A 128 15.08 14.94 -15.43
C ALA A 128 13.90 15.01 -16.44
N ARG A 129 13.71 13.97 -17.27
CA ARG A 129 12.57 13.88 -18.20
C ARG A 129 11.22 13.89 -17.50
N ALA A 130 11.14 13.53 -16.22
CA ALA A 130 9.90 13.63 -15.45
C ALA A 130 9.32 15.06 -15.45
N ALA A 131 10.18 16.09 -15.54
CA ALA A 131 9.74 17.48 -15.60
C ALA A 131 9.07 17.86 -16.94
N ALA A 132 9.26 17.07 -18.00
CA ALA A 132 8.71 17.34 -19.33
C ALA A 132 7.24 16.94 -19.46
N GLY A 133 6.70 16.16 -18.51
CA GLY A 133 5.27 15.93 -18.38
C GLY A 133 4.86 14.47 -18.16
N PRO A 134 3.54 14.20 -18.06
CA PRO A 134 3.01 12.91 -17.66
C PRO A 134 3.40 11.75 -18.56
N TRP A 135 3.49 11.96 -19.87
CA TRP A 135 3.90 10.91 -20.80
C TRP A 135 5.34 10.46 -20.54
N GLU A 136 6.23 11.41 -20.29
CA GLU A 136 7.62 11.12 -19.99
C GLU A 136 7.75 10.38 -18.66
N CYS A 137 7.00 10.81 -17.62
CA CYS A 137 6.91 10.06 -16.37
C CYS A 137 6.42 8.62 -16.58
N TRP A 138 5.42 8.40 -17.44
CA TRP A 138 4.91 7.06 -17.74
C TRP A 138 5.96 6.17 -18.40
N GLN A 139 6.74 6.72 -19.33
CA GLN A 139 7.86 6.00 -19.92
C GLN A 139 8.95 5.68 -18.90
N LEU A 140 9.24 6.61 -17.97
CA LEU A 140 10.16 6.35 -16.87
C LEU A 140 9.63 5.22 -16.01
N ASP A 141 8.37 5.28 -15.56
CA ASP A 141 7.73 4.23 -14.76
C ASP A 141 7.92 2.84 -15.39
N MET A 142 7.52 2.71 -16.65
CA MET A 142 7.57 1.44 -17.40
C MET A 142 8.98 0.88 -17.60
N SER A 143 10.00 1.71 -17.37
CA SER A 143 11.40 1.32 -17.47
C SER A 143 12.13 1.20 -16.14
N GLY A 144 11.63 1.89 -15.10
CA GLY A 144 12.17 1.88 -13.75
C GLY A 144 11.70 0.69 -12.94
N TRP A 145 10.48 0.22 -13.18
CA TRP A 145 9.89 -0.89 -12.44
C TRP A 145 9.41 -1.97 -13.41
N ILE A 146 10.07 -3.14 -13.34
CA ILE A 146 9.84 -4.25 -14.27
C ILE A 146 8.45 -4.88 -14.14
N ASP A 147 7.80 -4.67 -13.00
CA ASP A 147 6.51 -5.26 -12.62
C ASP A 147 5.32 -4.32 -12.82
N LEU A 148 5.54 -3.09 -13.32
CA LEU A 148 4.44 -2.18 -13.65
C LEU A 148 3.60 -2.56 -14.88
N PRO A 149 4.14 -3.14 -15.97
CA PRO A 149 3.33 -3.50 -17.12
C PRO A 149 2.11 -4.35 -16.74
N ASN A 150 0.91 -3.90 -17.11
CA ASN A 150 -0.38 -4.54 -16.79
C ASN A 150 -0.70 -4.70 -15.28
N SER A 151 0.04 -4.03 -14.39
CA SER A 151 -0.22 -4.06 -12.95
C SER A 151 -1.53 -3.35 -12.56
N CYS A 152 -1.89 -2.29 -13.29
CA CYS A 152 -3.17 -1.60 -13.19
C CYS A 152 -3.57 -0.96 -14.54
N PHE A 153 -4.78 -0.41 -14.61
CA PHE A 153 -5.34 0.20 -15.82
C PHE A 153 -4.38 1.15 -16.54
N THR A 154 -3.74 2.07 -15.81
CA THR A 154 -2.86 3.08 -16.42
C THR A 154 -1.62 2.49 -17.10
N TYR A 155 -1.16 1.31 -16.68
CA TYR A 155 -0.04 0.60 -17.28
C TYR A 155 -0.48 -0.55 -18.20
N SER A 156 -1.76 -0.60 -18.56
CA SER A 156 -2.28 -1.46 -19.63
C SER A 156 -2.20 -0.75 -20.98
N ASP A 157 -2.34 -1.49 -22.08
CA ASP A 157 -2.44 -0.91 -23.42
C ASP A 157 -3.61 0.07 -23.54
N ALA A 158 -4.75 -0.22 -22.91
CA ALA A 158 -5.92 0.65 -22.90
C ALA A 158 -5.62 1.97 -22.18
N GLY A 159 -4.99 1.92 -21.00
CA GLY A 159 -4.59 3.12 -20.26
C GLY A 159 -3.53 3.94 -20.99
N ARG A 160 -2.54 3.26 -21.57
CA ARG A 160 -1.48 3.88 -22.38
C ARG A 160 -2.06 4.68 -23.56
N ALA A 161 -3.04 4.12 -24.27
CA ALA A 161 -3.63 4.77 -25.44
C ALA A 161 -4.28 6.14 -25.11
N LEU A 162 -4.72 6.34 -23.86
CA LEU A 162 -5.40 7.56 -23.44
C LEU A 162 -4.48 8.77 -23.29
N PHE A 163 -3.16 8.58 -23.19
CA PHE A 163 -2.22 9.71 -23.20
C PHE A 163 -2.25 10.51 -24.50
N ALA A 164 -2.68 9.89 -25.61
CA ALA A 164 -2.78 10.57 -26.91
C ALA A 164 -4.02 11.47 -27.03
N THR A 165 -5.04 11.28 -26.18
CA THR A 165 -6.35 11.89 -26.37
C THR A 165 -6.86 12.67 -25.16
N ARG A 166 -6.27 12.49 -23.98
CA ARG A 166 -6.71 13.17 -22.75
C ARG A 166 -5.70 14.19 -22.26
N ALA A 167 -6.21 15.24 -21.63
CA ALA A 167 -5.40 16.07 -20.74
C ALA A 167 -5.05 15.24 -19.50
N VAL A 168 -3.76 15.05 -19.26
CA VAL A 168 -3.24 14.30 -18.12
C VAL A 168 -2.38 15.22 -17.28
N THR A 169 -2.44 15.07 -15.96
CA THR A 169 -1.49 15.71 -15.04
C THR A 169 -0.87 14.67 -14.12
N THR A 170 0.32 14.97 -13.60
CA THR A 170 1.04 14.08 -12.70
C THR A 170 1.68 14.89 -11.57
N PRO A 171 1.68 14.39 -10.32
CA PRO A 171 2.42 14.99 -9.20
C PRO A 171 3.87 14.52 -9.12
N MET A 172 4.31 13.62 -10.01
CA MET A 172 5.65 13.02 -9.93
C MET A 172 6.73 14.03 -10.30
N VAL A 173 7.88 13.88 -9.64
CA VAL A 173 9.04 14.77 -9.76
C VAL A 173 10.31 13.95 -10.01
N PRO A 174 11.35 14.55 -10.63
CA PRO A 174 12.62 13.87 -10.90
C PRO A 174 13.23 13.14 -9.69
N ASP A 175 13.09 13.71 -8.49
CA ASP A 175 13.63 13.15 -7.24
C ASP A 175 13.07 11.76 -6.89
N LEU A 176 11.88 11.38 -7.38
CA LEU A 176 11.37 10.02 -7.20
C LEU A 176 12.12 9.00 -8.07
N TYR A 177 12.71 9.46 -9.17
CA TYR A 177 13.44 8.62 -10.13
C TYR A 177 14.95 8.64 -9.91
N SER A 178 15.50 9.73 -9.36
CA SER A 178 16.92 9.86 -9.03
C SER A 178 17.10 10.80 -7.84
N PRO A 179 16.82 10.31 -6.61
CA PRO A 179 16.95 11.13 -5.41
C PRO A 179 18.43 11.48 -5.14
N PRO A 180 18.74 12.71 -4.68
CA PRO A 180 20.07 13.07 -4.18
C PRO A 180 20.60 12.09 -3.11
N PRO A 181 21.91 11.74 -3.15
CA PRO A 181 22.52 10.92 -2.11
C PRO A 181 22.34 11.50 -0.70
N GLY A 182 21.99 10.65 0.26
CA GLY A 182 21.75 11.06 1.64
C GLY A 182 20.39 11.71 1.91
N GLN A 183 19.54 11.91 0.88
CA GLN A 183 18.21 12.48 1.07
C GLN A 183 17.35 11.59 1.97
N ALA A 184 16.87 12.15 3.08
CA ALA A 184 15.86 11.52 3.92
C ALA A 184 14.46 11.77 3.36
N ARG A 185 13.55 10.83 3.58
CA ARG A 185 12.13 10.94 3.25
C ARG A 185 11.86 11.34 1.79
N VAL A 186 12.61 10.72 0.86
CA VAL A 186 12.41 10.83 -0.59
C VAL A 186 10.94 10.62 -0.95
N PHE A 187 10.33 9.62 -0.31
CA PHE A 187 8.92 9.32 -0.39
C PHE A 187 8.37 9.14 1.02
N VAL A 188 7.17 9.64 1.25
CA VAL A 188 6.43 9.52 2.52
C VAL A 188 5.00 9.12 2.22
N ARG A 189 4.47 8.21 3.02
CA ARG A 189 3.10 7.73 2.95
C ARG A 189 2.51 7.64 4.33
N ARG A 190 1.27 8.09 4.45
CA ARG A 190 0.44 7.86 5.62
C ARG A 190 -0.83 7.12 5.20
N LYS A 191 -1.17 6.06 5.92
CA LYS A 191 -2.46 5.40 5.82
C LYS A 191 -3.19 5.41 7.14
N VAL A 192 -4.51 5.53 7.10
CA VAL A 192 -5.37 5.38 8.29
C VAL A 192 -6.55 4.48 7.93
N ALA A 193 -6.69 3.36 8.62
CA ALA A 193 -7.82 2.45 8.50
C ALA A 193 -8.68 2.53 9.76
N ARG A 194 -10.00 2.58 9.60
CA ARG A 194 -10.96 2.68 10.71
C ARG A 194 -12.10 1.70 10.51
N LEU A 195 -12.52 1.10 11.62
CA LEU A 195 -13.75 0.34 11.73
C LEU A 195 -14.62 0.99 12.81
N ALA A 196 -15.91 1.17 12.54
CA ALA A 196 -16.87 1.71 13.51
C ALA A 196 -18.21 0.97 13.41
N ARG A 197 -18.78 0.61 14.55
CA ARG A 197 -20.12 0.03 14.62
C ARG A 197 -21.15 1.16 14.67
N GLU A 198 -22.07 1.17 13.73
CA GLU A 198 -23.16 2.14 13.63
C GLU A 198 -24.49 1.39 13.57
N GLY A 199 -25.02 1.02 14.74
CA GLY A 199 -26.22 0.20 14.85
C GLY A 199 -26.07 -1.17 14.19
N ALA A 200 -26.90 -1.45 13.19
CA ALA A 200 -26.86 -2.69 12.40
C ALA A 200 -25.79 -2.70 11.29
N ARG A 201 -25.03 -1.62 11.16
CA ARG A 201 -23.98 -1.46 10.15
C ARG A 201 -22.59 -1.52 10.77
N LEU A 202 -21.65 -2.04 9.99
CA LEU A 202 -20.24 -1.82 10.20
C LEU A 202 -19.72 -0.88 9.12
N VAL A 203 -19.17 0.24 9.55
CA VAL A 203 -18.52 1.22 8.69
C VAL A 203 -17.03 0.94 8.69
N ALA A 204 -16.47 0.69 7.51
CA ALA A 204 -15.05 0.49 7.31
C ALA A 204 -14.53 1.61 6.39
N SER A 205 -13.47 2.29 6.78
CA SER A 205 -12.86 3.33 5.94
C SER A 205 -11.35 3.23 5.93
N HIS A 206 -10.73 3.58 4.80
CA HIS A 206 -9.29 3.59 4.67
C HIS A 206 -8.85 4.79 3.83
N SER A 207 -7.93 5.59 4.36
CA SER A 207 -7.25 6.64 3.63
C SER A 207 -5.78 6.30 3.41
N MET A 208 -5.22 6.79 2.30
CA MET A 208 -3.80 6.78 2.00
C MET A 208 -3.42 8.08 1.30
N HIS A 209 -2.45 8.78 1.85
CA HIS A 209 -1.86 9.97 1.24
C HIS A 209 -0.35 9.81 1.19
N ASP A 210 0.22 10.03 0.01
CA ASP A 210 1.66 10.03 -0.22
C ASP A 210 2.04 11.10 -1.25
N ASN A 211 3.32 11.15 -1.64
CA ASN A 211 3.82 12.13 -2.62
C ASN A 211 3.01 12.10 -3.94
N VAL A 212 2.50 10.93 -4.35
CA VAL A 212 1.93 10.69 -5.68
C VAL A 212 0.42 10.38 -5.64
N HIS A 213 -0.08 9.87 -4.53
CA HIS A 213 -1.43 9.33 -4.38
C HIS A 213 -2.16 9.99 -3.21
N GLY A 214 -3.47 10.13 -3.37
CA GLY A 214 -4.41 10.50 -2.33
C GLY A 214 -5.69 9.72 -2.57
N PHE A 215 -6.00 8.79 -1.67
CA PHE A 215 -7.13 7.87 -1.75
C PHE A 215 -7.87 7.84 -0.44
N GLU A 216 -9.19 7.82 -0.51
CA GLU A 216 -10.08 7.61 0.62
C GLU A 216 -11.19 6.68 0.17
N ILE A 217 -11.37 5.56 0.87
CA ILE A 217 -12.46 4.61 0.64
C ILE A 217 -13.34 4.48 1.87
N ARG A 218 -14.64 4.28 1.66
CA ARG A 218 -15.62 4.00 2.72
C ARG A 218 -16.57 2.90 2.27
N TYR A 219 -16.75 1.91 3.11
CA TYR A 219 -17.69 0.81 2.95
C TYR A 219 -18.66 0.75 4.13
N GLU A 220 -19.92 0.44 3.84
CA GLU A 220 -20.90 0.10 4.86
C GLU A 220 -21.34 -1.34 4.66
N ILE A 221 -21.26 -2.13 5.72
CA ILE A 221 -21.55 -3.56 5.71
C ILE A 221 -22.80 -3.79 6.54
N ASP A 222 -23.78 -4.47 5.97
CA ASP A 222 -24.90 -5.05 6.69
C ASP A 222 -24.42 -6.22 7.55
N LEU A 223 -24.50 -6.09 8.88
CA LEU A 223 -23.98 -7.11 9.78
C LEU A 223 -24.88 -8.36 9.86
N GLU A 224 -26.17 -8.20 9.57
CA GLU A 224 -27.14 -9.30 9.56
C GLU A 224 -26.99 -10.12 8.28
N LYS A 225 -27.02 -9.44 7.13
CA LYS A 225 -26.92 -10.07 5.80
C LYS A 225 -25.49 -10.43 5.41
N GLY A 226 -24.49 -9.78 6.03
CA GLY A 226 -23.09 -9.97 5.70
C GLY A 226 -22.71 -9.47 4.30
N VAL A 227 -23.32 -8.38 3.84
CA VAL A 227 -23.09 -7.82 2.49
C VAL A 227 -22.69 -6.35 2.57
N ILE A 228 -21.89 -5.90 1.60
CA ILE A 228 -21.59 -4.47 1.43
C ILE A 228 -22.83 -3.79 0.85
N VAL A 229 -23.34 -2.74 1.51
CA VAL A 229 -24.53 -1.99 1.07
C VAL A 229 -24.21 -0.60 0.53
N ALA A 230 -23.03 -0.06 0.86
CA ALA A 230 -22.52 1.17 0.28
C ALA A 230 -21.00 1.05 0.07
N ALA A 231 -20.51 1.60 -1.03
CA ALA A 231 -19.09 1.64 -1.34
C ALA A 231 -18.71 2.91 -2.09
N GLU A 232 -17.78 3.67 -1.51
CA GLU A 232 -17.37 4.98 -2.00
C GLU A 232 -15.85 5.07 -2.10
N SER A 233 -15.39 5.84 -3.08
CA SER A 233 -13.98 6.20 -3.26
C SER A 233 -13.87 7.69 -3.60
N ARG A 234 -12.90 8.36 -2.98
CA ARG A 234 -12.45 9.71 -3.33
C ARG A 234 -10.96 9.68 -3.60
N THR A 235 -10.55 10.34 -4.68
CA THR A 235 -9.15 10.34 -5.14
C THR A 235 -8.63 11.76 -5.33
N PRO A 236 -8.32 12.49 -4.23
CA PRO A 236 -7.81 13.86 -4.31
C PRO A 236 -6.47 13.99 -5.06
N ARG A 237 -5.72 12.89 -5.22
CA ARG A 237 -4.47 12.88 -5.99
C ARG A 237 -4.25 11.52 -6.66
N LEU A 238 -3.87 11.54 -7.93
CA LEU A 238 -3.61 10.35 -8.73
C LEU A 238 -2.28 10.50 -9.48
N PRO A 239 -1.52 9.42 -9.73
CA PRO A 239 -0.26 9.48 -10.50
C PRO A 239 -0.44 10.07 -11.89
N TYR A 240 -1.56 9.74 -12.54
CA TYR A 240 -1.93 10.24 -13.87
C TYR A 240 -3.41 10.62 -13.87
N LEU A 241 -3.71 11.78 -13.28
CA LEU A 241 -5.08 12.32 -13.24
C LEU A 241 -5.59 12.54 -14.68
N GLY A 242 -6.78 12.03 -14.98
CA GLY A 242 -7.34 11.95 -16.34
C GLY A 242 -7.33 10.53 -16.93
N ILE A 243 -6.40 9.67 -16.49
CA ILE A 243 -6.35 8.24 -16.84
C ILE A 243 -6.70 7.37 -15.64
N CYS A 244 -6.00 7.57 -14.51
CA CYS A 244 -6.22 6.83 -13.28
C CYS A 244 -7.64 7.02 -12.68
N SER A 245 -8.37 8.06 -13.12
CA SER A 245 -9.74 8.35 -12.71
C SER A 245 -10.75 7.33 -13.24
N GLU A 246 -10.47 6.72 -14.39
CA GLU A 246 -11.37 5.78 -15.07
C GLU A 246 -11.72 4.54 -14.23
N PRO A 247 -10.76 3.80 -13.65
CA PRO A 247 -11.07 2.62 -12.84
C PRO A 247 -11.72 2.96 -11.49
N GLN A 248 -11.81 4.23 -11.08
CA GLN A 248 -12.37 4.58 -9.75
C GLN A 248 -13.86 4.29 -9.64
N THR A 249 -14.60 4.41 -10.75
CA THR A 249 -16.04 4.14 -10.81
C THR A 249 -16.39 2.69 -10.46
N LYS A 250 -15.44 1.76 -10.66
CA LYS A 250 -15.59 0.33 -10.34
C LYS A 250 -15.80 0.05 -8.87
N ILE A 251 -15.53 0.99 -7.96
CA ILE A 251 -15.78 0.83 -6.52
C ILE A 251 -17.24 0.42 -6.23
N SER A 252 -18.18 0.93 -7.04
CA SER A 252 -19.61 0.61 -6.97
C SER A 252 -19.91 -0.88 -7.16
N SER A 253 -19.06 -1.64 -7.85
CA SER A 253 -19.21 -3.08 -8.04
C SER A 253 -19.06 -3.91 -6.76
N LEU A 254 -18.58 -3.29 -5.68
CA LEU A 254 -18.52 -3.91 -4.36
C LEU A 254 -19.88 -3.94 -3.67
N VAL A 255 -20.84 -3.08 -4.04
CA VAL A 255 -22.19 -3.11 -3.47
C VAL A 255 -22.88 -4.43 -3.82
N GLY A 256 -23.47 -5.07 -2.82
CA GLY A 256 -24.09 -6.38 -2.91
C GLY A 256 -23.11 -7.56 -2.77
N GLN A 257 -21.79 -7.32 -2.72
CA GLN A 257 -20.84 -8.39 -2.49
C GLN A 257 -20.96 -8.92 -1.06
N ALA A 258 -21.00 -10.25 -0.92
CA ALA A 258 -20.87 -10.90 0.37
C ALA A 258 -19.48 -10.65 0.96
N VAL A 259 -19.43 -10.40 2.27
CA VAL A 259 -18.19 -10.28 3.03
C VAL A 259 -17.83 -11.65 3.57
N ASP A 260 -17.24 -12.46 2.70
CA ASP A 260 -16.88 -13.87 2.92
C ASP A 260 -15.38 -14.09 2.57
N PRO A 261 -14.76 -15.23 2.91
CA PRO A 261 -13.35 -15.49 2.62
C PRO A 261 -12.98 -15.41 1.12
N ASN A 262 -13.95 -15.55 0.22
CA ASN A 262 -13.74 -15.45 -1.22
C ASN A 262 -13.77 -14.00 -1.73
N LEU A 263 -14.19 -13.03 -0.90
CA LEU A 263 -14.26 -11.62 -1.29
C LEU A 263 -12.89 -11.11 -1.75
N ARG A 264 -11.80 -11.51 -1.09
CA ARG A 264 -10.43 -11.13 -1.49
C ARG A 264 -10.12 -11.51 -2.94
N THR A 265 -10.57 -12.68 -3.37
CA THR A 265 -10.41 -13.13 -4.76
C THR A 265 -11.31 -12.34 -5.70
N ARG A 266 -12.56 -12.06 -5.31
CA ARG A 266 -13.50 -11.28 -6.14
C ARG A 266 -13.02 -9.85 -6.37
N ILE A 267 -12.50 -9.16 -5.35
CA ILE A 267 -12.05 -7.76 -5.50
C ILE A 267 -10.90 -7.61 -6.50
N GLN A 268 -10.07 -8.64 -6.70
CA GLN A 268 -9.01 -8.63 -7.70
C GLN A 268 -9.57 -8.40 -9.11
N THR A 269 -10.68 -9.08 -9.44
CA THR A 269 -11.35 -8.95 -10.74
C THR A 269 -12.22 -7.71 -10.80
N LEU A 270 -12.92 -7.37 -9.71
CA LEU A 270 -13.88 -6.27 -9.68
C LEU A 270 -13.21 -4.90 -9.76
N ILE A 271 -12.14 -4.68 -9.00
CA ILE A 271 -11.52 -3.36 -8.83
C ILE A 271 -10.01 -3.36 -9.06
N GLY A 272 -9.36 -4.52 -9.21
CA GLY A 272 -7.92 -4.66 -9.38
C GLY A 272 -7.48 -5.05 -10.80
N GLY A 273 -6.20 -5.39 -10.92
CA GLY A 273 -5.56 -5.88 -12.15
C GLY A 273 -5.51 -4.86 -13.29
N ALA A 274 -5.18 -5.33 -14.50
CA ALA A 274 -4.98 -4.50 -15.69
C ALA A 274 -6.21 -3.68 -16.12
N SER A 275 -7.40 -3.99 -15.60
CA SER A 275 -8.62 -3.21 -15.86
C SER A 275 -9.03 -2.31 -14.67
N GLY A 276 -8.32 -2.37 -13.56
CA GLY A 276 -8.67 -1.75 -12.29
C GLY A 276 -7.57 -0.84 -11.72
N CYS A 277 -7.70 -0.51 -10.44
CA CYS A 277 -6.76 0.33 -9.72
C CYS A 277 -6.07 -0.48 -8.62
N ALA A 278 -4.73 -0.56 -8.68
CA ALA A 278 -3.94 -1.27 -7.69
C ALA A 278 -4.14 -0.70 -6.27
N GLN A 279 -4.25 0.62 -6.11
CA GLN A 279 -4.47 1.24 -4.80
C GLN A 279 -5.89 1.00 -4.25
N LEU A 280 -6.92 0.97 -5.10
CA LEU A 280 -8.26 0.57 -4.65
C LEU A 280 -8.26 -0.87 -4.16
N TYR A 281 -7.63 -1.78 -4.91
CA TYR A 281 -7.46 -3.17 -4.47
C TYR A 281 -6.71 -3.24 -3.14
N ASP A 282 -5.58 -2.57 -3.02
CA ASP A 282 -4.72 -2.64 -1.84
C ASP A 282 -5.40 -2.13 -0.57
N LEU A 283 -6.05 -0.95 -0.63
CA LEU A 283 -6.78 -0.40 0.52
C LEU A 283 -7.99 -1.27 0.89
N THR A 284 -8.70 -1.81 -0.10
CA THR A 284 -9.79 -2.76 0.15
C THR A 284 -9.25 -4.03 0.81
N ALA A 285 -8.19 -4.62 0.29
CA ALA A 285 -7.57 -5.82 0.82
C ALA A 285 -7.06 -5.61 2.25
N ASP A 286 -6.53 -4.43 2.57
CA ASP A 286 -6.10 -4.07 3.92
C ASP A 286 -7.30 -3.97 4.89
N LEU A 287 -8.43 -3.37 4.47
CA LEU A 287 -9.67 -3.40 5.26
C LEU A 287 -10.17 -4.82 5.51
N LEU A 288 -10.19 -5.67 4.48
CA LEU A 288 -10.65 -7.06 4.60
C LEU A 288 -9.81 -7.86 5.62
N LYS A 289 -8.50 -7.59 5.73
CA LYS A 289 -7.66 -8.21 6.77
C LYS A 289 -8.11 -7.83 8.18
N LEU A 290 -8.57 -6.59 8.39
CA LEU A 290 -9.05 -6.12 9.69
C LEU A 290 -10.40 -6.72 10.07
N LEU A 291 -11.25 -6.98 9.07
CA LEU A 291 -12.58 -7.54 9.31
C LEU A 291 -12.55 -8.94 9.93
N ARG A 292 -11.44 -9.69 9.78
CA ARG A 292 -11.24 -11.07 10.27
C ARG A 292 -12.51 -11.89 10.11
N LEU A 293 -12.73 -12.32 8.88
CA LEU A 293 -13.72 -13.34 8.60
C LEU A 293 -13.17 -14.63 9.23
N TYR A 294 -13.81 -15.06 10.31
CA TYR A 294 -13.46 -16.15 11.24
C TYR A 294 -12.48 -15.80 12.36
#